data_AF-A0A6A7MC39-F1
#
_entry.id   AF-A0A6A7MC39-F1
#
_cell.length_a   1.000
_cell.length_b   1.000
_cell.length_c   1.000
_cell.angle_alpha   90.00
_cell.angle_beta   90.00
_cell.angle_gamma   90.00
#
_symmetry.space_group_name_H-M   'P 1'
#
loop_
_entity.id
_entity.type
_entity.pdbx_description
1 polymer ?
#
loop_
_entity_poly.entity_id
_entity_poly.type
_entity_poly.pdbx_seq_one_letter_code
_entity_poly.pdbx_strand_id
1 'polypeptide(L)'
;MSHTVRRAVLVAAIGLPCPYCGRAMIEPEHSPSRDHIRSRKRRGTLGDSSNRAIVCWPCNSHKGEWSLERWANRLQRDGDQRADHVAAFLATLASAGRR
;
A
#
# COMPACT_ATOMS: atom_id res chain seq x y z
N MET A 1 12.17 26.43 0.32
CA MET A 1 11.57 25.34 1.13
C MET A 1 10.20 25.02 0.56
N SER A 2 10.07 23.94 -0.22
CA SER A 2 8.78 23.58 -0.82
C SER A 2 7.92 22.92 0.26
N HIS A 3 7.03 23.69 0.89
CA HIS A 3 5.92 23.16 1.67
C HIS A 3 4.98 22.43 0.69
N THR A 4 5.34 21.18 0.38
CA THR A 4 4.45 20.32 -0.40
C THR A 4 3.23 20.12 0.48
N VAL A 5 2.11 20.77 0.15
CA VAL A 5 0.84 20.61 0.86
C VAL A 5 0.56 19.11 0.92
N ARG A 6 0.78 18.51 2.09
CA ARG A 6 0.55 17.09 2.28
C ARG A 6 -0.94 16.86 2.10
N ARG A 7 -1.28 15.90 1.24
CA ARG A 7 -2.67 15.54 0.99
C ARG A 7 -3.32 15.13 2.31
N ALA A 8 -4.53 15.62 2.59
CA ALA A 8 -5.25 15.32 3.83
C ALA A 8 -5.33 13.82 4.13
N VAL A 9 -5.48 12.98 3.11
CA VAL A 9 -5.51 11.50 3.24
C VAL A 9 -4.22 10.90 3.80
N LEU A 10 -3.06 11.51 3.53
CA LEU A 10 -1.78 11.04 4.07
C LEU A 10 -1.60 11.48 5.52
N VAL A 11 -2.03 12.71 5.85
CA VAL A 11 -2.00 13.21 7.23
C VAL A 11 -2.94 12.39 8.11
N ALA A 12 -4.16 12.10 7.63
CA ALA A 12 -5.14 11.29 8.34
C ALA A 12 -4.69 9.82 8.54
N ALA A 13 -3.71 9.35 7.78
CA ALA A 13 -3.18 7.99 7.90
C ALA A 13 -2.03 7.87 8.91
N ILE A 14 -1.53 8.99 9.45
CA ILE A 14 -0.49 8.96 10.48
C ILE A 14 -1.04 8.23 11.73
N GLY A 15 -0.27 7.28 12.25
CA GLY A 15 -0.64 6.43 13.38
C GLY A 15 -1.44 5.17 12.99
N LEU A 16 -2.03 5.11 11.79
CA LEU A 16 -2.75 3.92 11.33
C LEU A 16 -1.78 2.80 10.92
N PRO A 17 -2.16 1.52 11.11
CA PRO A 17 -1.33 0.40 10.68
C PRO A 17 -1.23 0.33 9.15
N CYS A 18 -0.02 0.12 8.64
CA CYS A 18 0.21 -0.16 7.23
C CYS A 18 -0.38 -1.52 6.87
N PRO A 19 -1.25 -1.63 5.85
CA PRO A 19 -1.87 -2.90 5.48
C PRO A 19 -0.88 -3.92 4.91
N TYR A 20 0.34 -3.52 4.54
CA TYR A 20 1.35 -4.42 3.99
C TYR A 20 2.29 -5.02 5.03
N CYS A 21 2.43 -4.40 6.21
CA CYS A 21 3.40 -4.86 7.22
C CYS A 21 2.93 -4.75 8.66
N GLY A 22 1.70 -4.27 8.91
CA GLY A 22 1.11 -4.11 10.23
C GLY A 22 1.70 -2.96 11.08
N ARG A 23 2.89 -2.44 10.75
CA ARG A 23 3.52 -1.35 11.50
C ARG A 23 2.74 -0.04 11.34
N ALA A 24 2.69 0.75 12.41
CA ALA A 24 2.10 2.09 12.38
C ALA A 24 2.83 2.99 11.36
N MET A 25 2.05 3.73 10.56
CA MET A 25 2.60 4.72 9.65
C MET A 25 2.95 5.98 10.42
N ILE A 26 4.23 6.15 10.73
CA ILE A 26 4.78 7.29 11.48
C ILE A 26 5.91 7.93 10.68
N GLU A 27 6.12 9.23 10.85
CA GLU A 27 7.19 9.94 10.18
C GLU A 27 8.47 9.96 11.04
N PRO A 28 9.66 9.99 10.41
CA PRO A 28 9.90 9.83 8.96
C PRO A 28 9.97 8.37 8.49
N GLU A 29 10.28 7.41 9.36
CA GLU A 29 10.72 6.06 9.00
C GLU A 29 9.64 5.23 8.29
N HIS A 30 8.37 5.42 8.65
CA HIS A 30 7.22 4.71 8.10
C HIS A 30 6.19 5.67 7.51
N SER A 31 6.65 6.79 6.94
CA SER A 31 5.80 7.86 6.42
C SER A 31 4.67 7.34 5.52
N PRO A 32 3.41 7.76 5.70
CA PRO A 32 2.32 7.37 4.83
C PRO A 32 2.58 7.76 3.36
N SER A 33 2.23 6.87 2.45
CA SER A 33 2.39 7.03 1.01
C SER A 33 1.22 6.40 0.26
N ARG A 34 1.03 6.81 -1.01
CA ARG A 34 0.01 6.21 -1.88
C ARG A 34 0.65 5.14 -2.73
N ASP A 35 0.07 3.95 -2.72
CA ASP A 35 0.46 2.86 -3.59
C ASP A 35 -0.66 2.50 -4.57
N HIS A 36 -0.24 2.03 -5.74
CA HIS A 36 -1.11 1.43 -6.74
C HIS A 36 -1.23 -0.07 -6.49
N ILE A 37 -2.43 -0.55 -6.20
CA ILE A 37 -2.68 -1.99 -6.01
C ILE A 37 -2.37 -2.75 -7.31
N ARG A 38 -2.92 -2.29 -8.44
CA ARG A 38 -2.56 -2.71 -9.80
C ARG A 38 -1.64 -1.67 -10.41
N SER A 39 -0.53 -2.11 -10.99
CA SER A 39 0.49 -1.20 -11.53
C SER A 39 -0.06 -0.26 -12.59
N ARG A 40 0.51 0.94 -12.68
CA ARG A 40 0.13 1.99 -13.63
C ARG A 40 0.17 1.51 -15.09
N LYS A 41 1.13 0.62 -15.43
CA LYS A 41 1.30 0.02 -16.76
C LYS A 41 0.10 -0.86 -17.18
N ARG A 42 -0.77 -1.25 -16.24
CA ARG A 42 -2.03 -1.99 -16.50
C ARG A 42 -3.28 -1.11 -16.39
N ARG A 43 -3.18 0.19 -16.71
CA ARG A 43 -4.29 1.18 -16.73
C ARG A 43 -4.92 1.52 -15.37
N GLY A 44 -4.28 1.17 -14.26
CA GLY A 44 -4.71 1.59 -12.93
C GLY A 44 -4.34 3.05 -12.63
N THR A 45 -5.29 3.91 -12.28
CA THR A 45 -5.02 5.30 -11.85
C THR A 45 -5.08 5.42 -10.32
N LEU A 46 -4.43 6.44 -9.73
CA LEU A 46 -4.62 6.79 -8.31
C LEU A 46 -5.90 7.60 -8.07
N GLY A 47 -6.59 7.99 -9.14
CA GLY A 47 -7.91 8.64 -9.06
C GLY A 47 -8.99 7.64 -8.69
N ASP A 48 -8.84 6.41 -9.16
CA ASP A 48 -9.66 5.28 -8.75
C ASP A 48 -9.30 4.86 -7.31
N SER A 49 -10.25 5.09 -6.41
CA SER A 49 -10.11 4.70 -5.01
C SER A 49 -9.97 3.19 -4.81
N SER A 50 -10.52 2.37 -5.72
CA SER A 50 -10.42 0.91 -5.65
C SER A 50 -9.03 0.38 -6.03
N ASN A 51 -8.22 1.18 -6.72
CA ASN A 51 -6.86 0.83 -7.13
C ASN A 51 -5.77 1.55 -6.31
N ARG A 52 -6.17 2.19 -5.20
CA ARG A 52 -5.28 2.98 -4.36
C ARG A 52 -5.28 2.46 -2.93
N ALA A 53 -4.09 2.19 -2.41
CA ALA A 53 -3.86 1.91 -0.99
C ALA A 53 -3.07 3.05 -0.34
N ILE A 54 -3.28 3.27 0.96
CA ILE A 54 -2.39 4.08 1.79
C ILE A 54 -1.51 3.14 2.59
N VAL A 55 -0.20 3.25 2.44
CA VAL A 55 0.81 2.33 2.99
C VAL A 55 2.04 3.09 3.44
N CYS A 56 2.87 2.51 4.30
CA CYS A 56 4.14 3.13 4.66
C CYS A 56 5.09 3.17 3.44
N TRP A 57 5.91 4.21 3.37
CA TRP A 57 6.87 4.42 2.29
C TRP A 57 7.84 3.26 2.10
N PRO A 58 8.43 2.62 3.14
CA PRO A 58 9.33 1.48 2.93
C PRO A 58 8.68 0.30 2.20
N CYS A 59 7.42 -0.02 2.52
CA CYS A 59 6.70 -1.09 1.84
C CYS A 59 6.37 -0.72 0.39
N ASN A 60 5.96 0.52 0.15
CA ASN A 60 5.70 1.02 -1.20
C ASN A 60 6.97 0.96 -2.08
N SER A 61 8.09 1.46 -1.55
CA SER A 61 9.39 1.42 -2.23
C SER A 61 9.86 0.00 -2.50
N HIS A 62 9.70 -0.92 -1.54
CA HIS A 62 10.07 -2.33 -1.72
C HIS A 62 9.22 -3.05 -2.77
N LYS A 63 7.92 -2.74 -2.83
CA LYS A 63 7.01 -3.28 -3.85
C LYS A 63 7.38 -2.78 -5.26
N GLY A 64 7.72 -1.50 -5.37
CA GLY A 64 8.10 -0.87 -6.64
C GLY A 64 6.98 -0.94 -7.68
N GLU A 65 7.32 -1.31 -8.92
CA GLU A 65 6.37 -1.33 -10.04
C GLU A 65 5.45 -2.56 -10.08
N TRP A 66 5.59 -3.48 -9.14
CA TRP A 66 4.86 -4.74 -9.17
C TRP A 66 3.40 -4.54 -8.79
N SER A 67 2.51 -5.37 -9.35
CA SER A 67 1.16 -5.49 -8.80
C SER A 67 1.25 -6.08 -7.38
N LEU A 68 0.28 -5.75 -6.55
CA LEU A 68 0.22 -6.25 -5.18
C LEU A 68 0.24 -7.79 -5.12
N GLU A 69 -0.51 -8.45 -6.01
CA GLU A 69 -0.50 -9.93 -6.14
C GLU A 69 0.88 -10.50 -6.48
N ARG A 70 1.59 -9.89 -7.45
CA ARG A 70 2.92 -10.36 -7.84
C ARG A 70 3.93 -10.18 -6.71
N TRP A 71 3.81 -9.08 -5.98
CA TRP A 71 4.63 -8.81 -4.81
C TRP A 71 4.33 -9.76 -3.66
N ALA A 72 3.04 -10.05 -3.38
CA ALA A 72 2.63 -11.06 -2.40
C ALA A 72 3.25 -12.43 -2.69
N ASN A 73 3.17 -12.88 -3.94
CA ASN A 73 3.76 -14.16 -4.36
C ASN A 73 5.28 -14.21 -4.16
N ARG A 74 5.99 -13.08 -4.33
CA ARG A 74 7.43 -13.03 -4.02
C ARG A 74 7.68 -13.06 -2.52
N LEU A 75 6.96 -12.26 -1.74
CA LEU A 75 7.11 -12.25 -0.28
C LEU A 75 6.93 -13.66 0.29
N GLN A 76 5.93 -14.39 -0.22
CA GLN A 76 5.70 -15.78 0.17
C GLN A 76 6.87 -16.71 -0.19
N ARG A 77 7.44 -16.58 -1.40
CA ARG A 77 8.62 -17.36 -1.82
C ARG A 77 9.86 -17.04 -1.00
N ASP A 78 9.99 -15.78 -0.59
CA ASP A 78 11.11 -15.29 0.21
C ASP A 78 10.91 -15.57 1.73
N GLY A 79 9.78 -16.14 2.14
CA GLY A 79 9.45 -16.41 3.55
C GLY A 79 9.20 -15.15 4.39
N ASP A 80 8.83 -14.04 3.75
CA ASP A 80 8.63 -12.75 4.41
C ASP A 80 7.24 -12.66 5.05
N GLN A 81 7.19 -12.34 6.34
CA GLN A 81 5.95 -12.20 7.13
C GLN A 81 4.95 -11.18 6.54
N ARG A 82 5.40 -10.24 5.71
CA ARG A 82 4.51 -9.30 5.00
C ARG A 82 3.56 -10.02 4.04
N ALA A 83 3.88 -11.24 3.61
CA ALA A 83 3.01 -12.02 2.73
C ALA A 83 1.61 -12.21 3.34
N ASP A 84 1.53 -12.51 4.64
CA ASP A 84 0.26 -12.75 5.33
C ASP A 84 -0.59 -11.48 5.42
N HIS A 85 0.03 -10.35 5.77
CA HIS A 85 -0.64 -9.05 5.80
C HIS A 85 -1.17 -8.66 4.41
N VAL A 86 -0.36 -8.84 3.38
CA VAL A 86 -0.75 -8.52 2.00
C VAL A 86 -1.87 -9.44 1.52
N ALA A 87 -1.83 -10.73 1.84
CA ALA A 87 -2.88 -11.68 1.51
C ALA A 87 -4.22 -11.32 2.17
N ALA A 88 -4.20 -11.00 3.48
CA ALA A 88 -5.39 -10.54 4.20
C ALA A 88 -5.97 -9.24 3.62
N PHE A 89 -5.10 -8.31 3.22
CA PHE A 89 -5.52 -7.07 2.58
C PHE A 89 -6.16 -7.32 1.20
N LEU A 90 -5.58 -8.20 0.36
CA LEU A 90 -6.17 -8.61 -0.92
C LEU A 90 -7.55 -9.25 -0.74
N ALA A 91 -7.73 -10.11 0.26
CA ALA A 91 -9.03 -10.71 0.58
C ALA A 91 -10.08 -9.66 0.98
N THR A 92 -9.66 -8.61 1.68
CA THR A 92 -10.51 -7.47 2.06
C THR A 92 -10.95 -6.68 0.82
N LEU A 93 -10.02 -6.41 -0.11
CA LEU A 93 -10.31 -5.74 -1.39
C LEU A 93 -11.30 -6.55 -2.25
N ALA A 94 -11.14 -7.87 -2.33
CA ALA A 94 -12.04 -8.75 -3.06
C ALA A 94 -13.45 -8.80 -2.47
N SER A 95 -13.57 -8.65 -1.15
CA SER A 95 -14.86 -8.58 -0.46
C SER A 95 -15.54 -7.23 -0.62
N ALA A 96 -14.76 -6.14 -0.74
CA ALA A 96 -15.28 -4.79 -0.97
C ALA A 96 -15.81 -4.57 -2.39
N GLY A 97 -15.23 -5.23 -3.40
CA GLY A 97 -15.64 -5.12 -4.81
C GLY A 97 -16.87 -5.94 -5.23
N ARG A 98 -17.52 -6.65 -4.30
CA ARG A 98 -18.75 -7.44 -4.54
C ARG A 98 -20.03 -6.69 -4.14
N ARG A 99 -19.99 -5.35 -4.05
CA ARG A 99 -21.15 -4.49 -3.78
C ARG A 99 -21.47 -3.62 -4.98
#